data_AF-A0A0D2B1B0-F1
#
_entry.id   AF-A0A0D2B1B0-F1
#
_cell.length_a   1.000
_cell.length_b   1.000
_cell.length_c   1.000
_cell.angle_alpha   90.00
_cell.angle_beta   90.00
_cell.angle_gamma   90.00
#
_symmetry.space_group_name_H-M   'P 1'
#
loop_
_entity.id
_entity.type
_entity.pdbx_description
1 polymer ?
#
loop_
_entity_poly.entity_id
_entity_poly.type
_entity_poly.pdbx_seq_one_letter_code
_entity_poly.pdbx_strand_id
1 'polypeptide(L)'
;MGPNDRNIDAATQGRYSSSRRPNGEKEYYFVNKSRNSSHLSQSASIEQARIQSHVQRGRRRNRPGNSVSFRASVLDQQVEAVAKCAQGDHTPNPRSAQADTEPLNNPIHVATPKEHHVSLLFVDYQPKHSKEEREFEDSRRKSHAAREAHRRRRTQSTITSPTNQASLCKVDPFGTASVKVNNTVAGLLHYYVYFYHPTIWPNEMAILRHGLYTFPGAVNSIVRMAVEDRLAMCCLLSASASRLQFVDRLPCAQVTGMENYYLHNALRLLRSRIDTSDFQASEQLRKILICIAFLVSAEAYRDGVSAAKTHLEAAVGLLSGKGGLMCVEDENLRGQLAMGDLYIACVNFEPCLFDCDYDPGPASSLGLREEELKPLGDGGTATSLLEGNTCFLPLSLRVLIEQILDSYSVKNRLRPSSMSAPRALQVTHWVTMRNMAIRHRLLALTTDDPKVNAVRVAIIMWTLLTMNITGRTKTVKIMAPMLRSILGKVPQSGWIGNSLVHLWILVVGFSCTIERGDDSAWFVKQCYHVGNFQRVPDPSGDGRRNLAEKLEDFQRGFFFDVQVQRPRTQKLAEQLIQLQLAR
;
A
#
# COMPACT_ATOMS: atom_id res chain seq x y z
N MET A 1 -70.34 -12.56 -36.99
CA MET A 1 -70.30 -12.74 -38.46
C MET A 1 -69.32 -11.69 -38.98
N GLY A 2 -68.35 -12.06 -39.83
CA GLY A 2 -67.43 -11.08 -40.46
C GLY A 2 -68.19 -10.06 -41.32
N PRO A 3 -67.55 -9.08 -42.02
CA PRO A 3 -66.14 -9.01 -42.48
C PRO A 3 -65.51 -7.58 -42.49
N ASN A 4 -64.31 -7.46 -43.11
CA ASN A 4 -63.74 -6.36 -43.94
C ASN A 4 -64.02 -4.85 -43.66
N ASP A 5 -62.98 -4.00 -43.65
CA ASP A 5 -62.43 -3.24 -44.81
C ASP A 5 -61.58 -1.99 -44.40
N ARG A 6 -60.48 -1.79 -45.15
CA ARG A 6 -59.84 -0.57 -45.73
C ARG A 6 -59.59 0.75 -44.94
N ASN A 7 -58.30 1.14 -44.98
CA ASN A 7 -57.66 2.41 -45.38
C ASN A 7 -58.39 3.76 -45.25
N ILE A 8 -57.71 4.77 -44.64
CA ILE A 8 -57.60 6.17 -45.13
C ILE A 8 -56.24 6.80 -44.69
N ASP A 9 -55.62 7.54 -45.62
CA ASP A 9 -54.41 8.37 -45.54
C ASP A 9 -54.50 9.60 -44.59
N ALA A 10 -53.36 10.16 -44.18
CA ALA A 10 -53.12 11.61 -44.26
C ALA A 10 -51.70 12.03 -43.80
N ALA A 11 -51.25 13.10 -44.45
CA ALA A 11 -49.91 13.64 -44.56
C ALA A 11 -49.44 14.55 -43.39
N THR A 12 -48.12 14.55 -43.21
CA THR A 12 -47.18 15.69 -43.09
C THR A 12 -47.61 16.98 -42.37
N GLN A 13 -46.92 17.31 -41.27
CA GLN A 13 -46.50 18.69 -40.98
C GLN A 13 -45.21 18.70 -40.12
N GLY A 14 -44.18 19.38 -40.61
CA GLY A 14 -42.88 19.49 -39.98
C GLY A 14 -42.77 20.66 -38.99
N ARG A 15 -41.75 20.60 -38.13
CA ARG A 15 -41.12 21.78 -37.52
C ARG A 15 -39.61 21.59 -37.43
N TYR A 16 -38.91 22.57 -37.99
CA TYR A 16 -37.48 22.82 -37.86
C TYR A 16 -37.09 23.05 -36.40
N SER A 17 -35.98 22.44 -35.97
CA SER A 17 -35.21 22.91 -34.80
C SER A 17 -33.72 22.84 -35.13
N SER A 18 -33.06 23.99 -34.94
CA SER A 18 -31.64 24.22 -35.22
C SER A 18 -30.77 23.59 -34.13
N SER A 19 -29.90 22.65 -34.51
CA SER A 19 -28.91 22.05 -33.62
C SER A 19 -27.58 22.78 -33.72
N ARG A 20 -27.22 23.50 -32.65
CA ARG A 20 -25.87 24.03 -32.39
C ARG A 20 -24.90 22.85 -32.26
N ARG A 21 -23.80 22.89 -33.02
CA ARG A 21 -22.71 21.91 -32.93
C ARG A 21 -22.01 22.01 -31.56
N PRO A 22 -21.74 20.88 -30.87
CA PRO A 22 -20.93 20.89 -29.66
C PRO A 22 -19.44 21.10 -30.00
N ASN A 23 -18.76 21.89 -29.17
CA ASN A 23 -17.32 22.12 -29.23
C ASN A 23 -16.55 20.80 -29.17
N GLY A 24 -15.66 20.57 -30.13
CA GLY A 24 -14.81 19.39 -30.17
C GLY A 24 -13.89 19.30 -28.95
N GLU A 25 -13.79 18.09 -28.40
CA GLU A 25 -12.85 17.75 -27.33
C GLU A 25 -11.41 18.08 -27.77
N LYS A 26 -10.70 18.86 -26.96
CA LYS A 26 -9.27 19.10 -27.14
C LYS A 26 -8.51 17.93 -26.51
N GLU A 27 -7.89 17.09 -27.33
CA GLU A 27 -6.93 16.08 -26.88
C GLU A 27 -5.61 16.77 -26.47
N TYR A 28 -5.12 16.44 -25.27
CA TYR A 28 -3.82 16.88 -24.77
C TYR A 28 -2.83 15.70 -24.81
N TYR A 29 -1.63 15.96 -25.33
CA TYR A 29 -0.57 14.95 -25.48
C TYR A 29 0.60 15.31 -24.56
N PHE A 30 1.11 14.33 -23.81
CA PHE A 30 2.29 14.50 -22.96
C PHE A 30 3.56 14.35 -23.80
N VAL A 31 4.37 15.41 -23.88
CA VAL A 31 5.71 15.40 -24.47
C VAL A 31 6.71 15.54 -23.33
N ASN A 32 7.47 14.49 -23.05
CA ASN A 32 8.46 14.51 -21.98
C ASN A 32 9.72 15.22 -22.50
N LYS A 33 10.00 16.42 -21.98
CA LYS A 33 11.18 17.21 -22.35
C LYS A 33 12.25 17.06 -21.26
N SER A 34 13.49 16.79 -21.67
CA SER A 34 14.63 16.86 -20.76
C SER A 34 14.97 18.32 -20.43
N ARG A 35 15.71 18.58 -19.34
CA ARG A 35 16.18 19.94 -18.97
C ARG A 35 17.05 20.60 -20.05
N ASN A 36 17.58 19.80 -20.98
CA ASN A 36 18.40 20.24 -22.11
C ASN A 36 17.61 20.35 -23.43
N SER A 37 16.29 20.11 -23.41
CA SER A 37 15.42 20.22 -24.57
C SER A 37 15.15 21.69 -24.89
N SER A 38 15.55 22.13 -26.08
CA SER A 38 15.21 23.46 -26.59
C SER A 38 13.69 23.61 -26.83
N HIS A 39 13.20 24.84 -26.91
CA HIS A 39 11.80 25.11 -27.28
C HIS A 39 11.46 24.45 -28.62
N LEU A 40 10.18 24.11 -28.85
CA LEU A 40 9.73 23.43 -30.07
C LEU A 40 10.09 24.20 -31.37
N SER A 41 10.25 25.53 -31.29
CA SER A 41 10.73 26.40 -32.35
C SER A 41 12.25 26.32 -32.60
N GLN A 42 13.00 25.63 -31.74
CA GLN A 42 14.47 25.54 -31.73
C GLN A 42 14.98 24.08 -31.66
N SER A 43 14.10 23.08 -31.78
CA SER A 43 14.51 21.67 -31.84
C SER A 43 15.05 21.29 -33.22
N ALA A 44 15.88 20.24 -33.29
CA ALA A 44 16.44 19.76 -34.55
C ALA A 44 15.31 19.41 -35.54
N SER A 45 15.52 19.67 -36.84
CA SER A 45 14.49 19.51 -37.87
C SER A 45 13.87 18.11 -37.91
N ILE A 46 14.65 17.08 -37.55
CA ILE A 46 14.20 15.69 -37.46
C ILE A 46 13.18 15.50 -36.32
N GLU A 47 13.40 16.14 -35.17
CA GLU A 47 12.49 16.08 -34.02
C GLU A 47 11.20 16.87 -34.32
N GLN A 48 11.32 18.06 -34.92
CA GLN A 48 10.18 18.83 -35.40
C GLN A 48 9.35 18.04 -36.42
N ALA A 49 10.00 17.39 -37.39
CA ALA A 49 9.33 16.58 -38.40
C ALA A 49 8.62 15.36 -37.79
N ARG A 50 9.21 14.70 -36.78
CA ARG A 50 8.56 13.58 -36.07
C ARG A 50 7.33 14.03 -35.29
N ILE A 51 7.42 15.14 -34.56
CA ILE A 51 6.30 15.69 -33.78
C ILE A 51 5.19 16.17 -34.73
N GLN A 52 5.53 16.91 -35.79
CA GLN A 52 4.56 17.38 -36.78
C GLN A 52 3.90 16.23 -37.55
N SER A 53 4.66 15.21 -37.97
CA SER A 53 4.11 14.02 -38.64
C SER A 53 3.09 13.30 -37.76
N HIS A 54 3.36 13.20 -36.46
CA HIS A 54 2.46 12.56 -35.51
C HIS A 54 1.19 13.39 -35.25
N VAL A 55 1.34 14.70 -35.01
CA VAL A 55 0.20 15.63 -34.81
C VAL A 55 -0.69 15.71 -36.06
N GLN A 56 -0.09 15.68 -37.26
CA GLN A 56 -0.84 15.72 -38.52
C GLN A 56 -1.55 14.40 -38.83
N ARG A 57 -0.99 13.24 -38.45
CA ARG A 57 -1.64 11.93 -38.61
C ARG A 57 -2.81 11.71 -37.64
N GLY A 58 -2.81 12.38 -36.48
CA GLY A 58 -3.90 12.33 -35.50
C GLY A 58 -5.16 13.11 -35.91
N ARG A 59 -5.04 14.13 -36.77
CA ARG A 59 -6.21 14.85 -37.29
C ARG A 59 -6.87 14.03 -38.41
N ARG A 60 -7.99 13.38 -38.10
CA ARG A 60 -8.90 12.84 -39.14
C ARG A 60 -9.30 13.98 -40.09
N ARG A 61 -8.76 13.98 -41.31
CA ARG A 61 -9.24 14.84 -42.39
C ARG A 61 -10.62 14.36 -42.81
N ASN A 62 -11.67 15.07 -42.41
CA ASN A 62 -12.93 15.04 -43.15
C ASN A 62 -12.64 15.68 -44.52
N ARG A 63 -12.52 14.88 -45.57
CA ARG A 63 -12.47 15.36 -46.96
C ARG A 63 -13.89 15.78 -47.38
N PRO A 64 -14.16 17.05 -47.73
CA PRO A 64 -15.26 17.36 -48.61
C PRO A 64 -14.86 17.06 -50.05
N GLY A 65 -15.83 16.59 -50.84
CA GLY A 65 -15.66 16.25 -52.25
C GLY A 65 -15.38 17.47 -53.13
N ASN A 66 -14.81 17.16 -54.30
CA ASN A 66 -14.34 18.02 -55.39
C ASN A 66 -15.16 19.29 -55.68
N SER A 67 -14.45 20.39 -55.89
CA SER A 67 -14.62 21.24 -57.08
C SER A 67 -13.34 22.05 -57.38
N VAL A 68 -13.20 22.36 -58.67
CA VAL A 68 -12.07 22.96 -59.39
C VAL A 68 -11.97 24.47 -59.15
N SER A 69 -10.74 25.05 -59.17
CA SER A 69 -10.37 26.31 -59.85
C SER A 69 -9.27 27.17 -59.15
N PHE A 70 -8.21 27.45 -59.93
CA PHE A 70 -7.38 28.68 -60.08
C PHE A 70 -6.56 29.37 -58.95
N ARG A 71 -5.26 29.52 -59.28
CA ARG A 71 -4.30 30.67 -59.23
C ARG A 71 -3.86 31.39 -57.93
N ALA A 72 -2.52 31.56 -57.88
CA ALA A 72 -1.70 32.73 -57.44
C ALA A 72 -1.73 33.11 -55.94
N SER A 73 -0.72 33.72 -55.30
CA SER A 73 0.70 34.06 -55.48
C SER A 73 1.13 34.87 -54.22
N VAL A 74 2.43 34.92 -53.87
CA VAL A 74 3.12 36.07 -53.21
C VAL A 74 2.74 36.33 -51.71
N LEU A 75 3.56 36.83 -50.78
CA LEU A 75 5.01 37.07 -50.54
C LEU A 75 5.08 37.70 -49.11
N ASP A 76 6.30 37.80 -48.56
CA ASP A 76 6.78 38.77 -47.55
C ASP A 76 6.56 38.52 -46.04
N GLN A 77 7.64 38.34 -45.25
CA GLN A 77 8.63 39.32 -44.70
C GLN A 77 8.01 40.09 -43.49
N GLN A 78 8.67 40.41 -42.36
CA GLN A 78 10.05 40.78 -42.00
C GLN A 78 10.10 40.87 -40.44
N VAL A 79 11.16 40.47 -39.71
CA VAL A 79 12.29 41.28 -39.13
C VAL A 79 11.97 41.97 -37.77
N GLU A 80 12.56 41.50 -36.65
CA GLU A 80 13.62 42.12 -35.78
C GLU A 80 13.11 43.20 -34.80
N ALA A 81 13.69 43.52 -33.64
CA ALA A 81 14.71 42.99 -32.73
C ALA A 81 14.85 43.99 -31.54
N VAL A 82 15.42 43.54 -30.40
CA VAL A 82 16.34 44.30 -29.47
C VAL A 82 15.72 45.49 -28.69
N ALA A 83 16.07 45.94 -27.47
CA ALA A 83 17.10 45.80 -26.41
C ALA A 83 16.43 46.26 -25.08
N LYS A 84 16.70 45.70 -23.89
CA LYS A 84 17.82 45.91 -22.92
C LYS A 84 17.83 47.22 -22.10
N CYS A 85 18.30 47.06 -20.84
CA CYS A 85 18.72 48.02 -19.79
C CYS A 85 17.61 48.67 -18.95
N ALA A 86 17.78 49.04 -17.67
CA ALA A 86 18.75 48.81 -16.59
C ALA A 86 18.09 49.36 -15.29
N GLN A 87 18.19 48.64 -14.17
CA GLN A 87 18.78 49.04 -12.87
C GLN A 87 18.34 50.37 -12.22
N GLY A 88 18.00 50.30 -10.93
CA GLY A 88 17.87 51.45 -10.03
C GLY A 88 17.41 51.04 -8.62
N ASP A 89 18.39 50.93 -7.71
CA ASP A 89 18.23 50.79 -6.25
C ASP A 89 17.48 51.97 -5.61
N HIS A 90 16.76 51.72 -4.52
CA HIS A 90 16.87 52.43 -3.23
C HIS A 90 15.82 51.93 -2.21
N THR A 91 16.29 51.57 -1.03
CA THR A 91 15.55 51.48 0.25
C THR A 91 16.16 52.56 1.19
N PRO A 92 15.72 52.84 2.45
CA PRO A 92 14.61 52.26 3.24
C PRO A 92 13.80 53.26 4.15
N ASN A 93 12.72 52.73 4.78
CA ASN A 93 12.29 52.93 6.18
C ASN A 93 11.41 54.17 6.60
N PRO A 94 10.87 54.23 7.85
CA PRO A 94 9.51 53.76 8.22
C PRO A 94 8.65 54.82 8.95
N ARG A 95 7.35 54.57 9.20
CA ARG A 95 6.64 55.07 10.41
C ARG A 95 5.21 54.50 10.57
N SER A 96 5.04 53.86 11.73
CA SER A 96 3.89 53.79 12.65
C SER A 96 2.60 54.60 12.38
N ALA A 97 1.44 53.96 12.58
CA ALA A 97 0.50 54.17 13.71
C ALA A 97 -0.99 54.05 13.29
N GLN A 98 -1.74 53.27 14.10
CA GLN A 98 -3.13 53.44 14.59
C GLN A 98 -4.24 53.78 13.58
N ALA A 99 -5.22 52.91 13.35
CA ALA A 99 -6.41 52.58 14.17
C ALA A 99 -7.67 53.28 13.62
N ASP A 100 -8.80 52.59 13.76
CA ASP A 100 -10.18 53.01 13.49
C ASP A 100 -10.67 52.95 12.03
N THR A 101 -11.42 51.90 11.69
CA THR A 101 -12.84 52.04 11.28
C THR A 101 -13.58 50.70 11.26
N GLU A 102 -14.77 50.73 11.85
CA GLU A 102 -15.79 49.68 11.94
C GLU A 102 -16.52 49.41 10.59
N PRO A 103 -17.41 48.39 10.51
CA PRO A 103 -17.58 47.56 9.33
C PRO A 103 -18.69 48.03 8.38
N LEU A 104 -18.50 47.83 7.07
CA LEU A 104 -19.59 47.81 6.11
C LEU A 104 -19.76 46.43 5.49
N ASN A 105 -20.91 45.85 5.81
CA ASN A 105 -21.56 44.74 5.14
C ASN A 105 -21.63 44.95 3.62
N ASN A 106 -21.13 43.98 2.86
CA ASN A 106 -21.70 43.64 1.56
C ASN A 106 -21.48 42.15 1.26
N PRO A 107 -22.53 41.40 0.85
CA PRO A 107 -22.44 39.98 0.60
C PRO A 107 -21.77 39.70 -0.75
N ILE A 108 -20.63 39.02 -0.72
CA ILE A 108 -20.03 38.43 -1.91
C ILE A 108 -20.79 37.13 -2.22
N HIS A 109 -21.51 37.11 -3.34
CA HIS A 109 -22.02 35.90 -3.95
C HIS A 109 -20.86 34.99 -4.39
N VAL A 110 -20.47 34.07 -3.50
CA VAL A 110 -19.62 32.94 -3.87
C VAL A 110 -20.51 31.88 -4.51
N ALA A 111 -20.28 31.64 -5.80
CA ALA A 111 -20.92 30.55 -6.53
C ALA A 111 -20.52 29.21 -5.90
N THR A 112 -21.49 28.53 -5.27
CA THR A 112 -21.36 27.16 -4.80
C THR A 112 -21.17 26.21 -6.00
N PRO A 113 -20.16 25.34 -6.01
CA PRO A 113 -20.09 24.25 -6.98
C PRO A 113 -21.27 23.29 -6.75
N LYS A 114 -21.96 22.91 -7.82
CA LYS A 114 -23.04 21.92 -7.80
C LYS A 114 -22.55 20.59 -7.22
N GLU A 115 -22.90 20.33 -5.96
CA GLU A 115 -22.76 19.01 -5.36
C GLU A 115 -23.53 17.99 -6.22
N HIS A 116 -22.80 17.02 -6.75
CA HIS A 116 -23.41 15.84 -7.34
C HIS A 116 -23.89 14.96 -6.20
N HIS A 117 -25.18 15.05 -5.91
CA HIS A 117 -25.89 14.18 -5.00
C HIS A 117 -25.79 12.74 -5.53
N VAL A 118 -24.89 11.94 -4.96
CA VAL A 118 -24.87 10.49 -5.20
C VAL A 118 -25.72 9.86 -4.12
N SER A 119 -26.91 9.39 -4.50
CA SER A 119 -27.75 8.54 -3.66
C SER A 119 -26.97 7.29 -3.25
N LEU A 120 -26.60 7.22 -1.98
CA LEU A 120 -26.14 6.01 -1.33
C LEU A 120 -27.36 5.11 -1.12
N LEU A 121 -27.40 3.99 -1.84
CA LEU A 121 -28.28 2.88 -1.50
C LEU A 121 -27.83 2.31 -0.16
N PHE A 122 -28.60 2.61 0.88
CA PHE A 122 -28.57 1.91 2.15
C PHE A 122 -28.93 0.44 1.91
N VAL A 123 -28.15 -0.47 2.49
CA VAL A 123 -28.59 -1.84 2.71
C VAL A 123 -28.54 -2.07 4.21
N ASP A 124 -29.74 -2.21 4.75
CA ASP A 124 -30.05 -2.56 6.12
C ASP A 124 -29.54 -3.96 6.50
N TYR A 125 -29.40 -4.08 7.82
CA TYR A 125 -28.96 -5.21 8.63
C TYR A 125 -29.77 -6.52 8.39
N GLN A 126 -29.10 -7.69 8.33
CA GLN A 126 -29.49 -8.99 8.94
C GLN A 126 -28.50 -10.14 8.56
N PRO A 127 -28.46 -11.28 9.32
CA PRO A 127 -27.23 -11.97 9.73
C PRO A 127 -26.96 -13.38 9.13
N LYS A 128 -25.79 -13.93 9.53
CA LYS A 128 -25.21 -15.28 9.35
C LYS A 128 -24.61 -15.58 7.97
N HIS A 129 -23.34 -15.20 7.83
CA HIS A 129 -22.51 -15.58 6.69
C HIS A 129 -21.67 -16.85 6.93
N SER A 130 -21.61 -17.71 5.92
CA SER A 130 -20.91 -19.01 5.94
C SER A 130 -19.37 -18.86 5.84
N LYS A 131 -18.65 -19.97 6.00
CA LYS A 131 -17.17 -20.01 5.98
C LYS A 131 -16.59 -19.68 4.60
N GLU A 132 -17.26 -20.11 3.52
CA GLU A 132 -16.93 -19.70 2.15
C GLU A 132 -17.17 -18.21 1.96
N GLU A 133 -18.16 -17.62 2.63
CA GLU A 133 -18.44 -16.19 2.54
C GLU A 133 -17.37 -15.29 3.17
N ARG A 134 -16.52 -15.80 4.08
CA ARG A 134 -15.42 -15.02 4.67
C ARG A 134 -14.14 -15.07 3.86
N GLU A 135 -13.83 -16.22 3.27
CA GLU A 135 -12.80 -16.32 2.23
C GLU A 135 -13.23 -15.56 0.98
N PHE A 136 -14.54 -15.55 0.70
CA PHE A 136 -15.17 -14.66 -0.24
C PHE A 136 -15.04 -13.21 0.21
N GLU A 137 -15.26 -12.82 1.47
CA GLU A 137 -15.18 -11.41 1.90
C GLU A 137 -13.75 -10.84 1.83
N ASP A 138 -12.72 -11.62 2.17
CA ASP A 138 -11.31 -11.22 2.02
C ASP A 138 -10.87 -11.25 0.56
N SER A 139 -11.33 -12.25 -0.21
CA SER A 139 -11.22 -12.23 -1.69
C SER A 139 -12.07 -11.13 -2.31
N ARG A 140 -13.13 -10.65 -1.66
CA ARG A 140 -14.04 -9.58 -2.07
C ARG A 140 -13.44 -8.25 -1.71
N ARG A 141 -12.69 -8.10 -0.62
CA ARG A 141 -11.90 -6.90 -0.33
C ARG A 141 -10.72 -6.78 -1.30
N LYS A 142 -10.01 -7.87 -1.57
CA LYS A 142 -8.94 -7.92 -2.58
C LYS A 142 -9.47 -7.72 -4.00
N SER A 143 -10.55 -8.41 -4.36
CA SER A 143 -11.19 -8.26 -5.66
C SER A 143 -12.01 -6.98 -5.78
N HIS A 144 -12.46 -6.34 -4.71
CA HIS A 144 -13.11 -5.02 -4.73
C HIS A 144 -12.06 -3.93 -4.86
N ALA A 145 -10.89 -4.03 -4.19
CA ALA A 145 -9.77 -3.15 -4.48
C ALA A 145 -9.29 -3.29 -5.93
N ALA A 146 -9.16 -4.54 -6.42
CA ALA A 146 -8.84 -4.82 -7.81
C ALA A 146 -9.96 -4.40 -8.78
N ARG A 147 -11.23 -4.58 -8.42
CA ARG A 147 -12.41 -4.17 -9.22
C ARG A 147 -12.60 -2.67 -9.18
N GLU A 148 -12.23 -1.96 -8.13
CA GLU A 148 -12.32 -0.50 -8.07
C GLU A 148 -11.20 0.13 -8.90
N ALA A 149 -9.99 -0.46 -8.85
CA ALA A 149 -8.94 -0.18 -9.83
C ALA A 149 -9.40 -0.51 -11.27
N HIS A 150 -10.13 -1.61 -11.47
CA HIS A 150 -10.71 -1.98 -12.76
C HIS A 150 -11.95 -1.14 -13.16
N ARG A 151 -12.68 -0.57 -12.20
CA ARG A 151 -13.89 0.26 -12.41
C ARG A 151 -13.48 1.67 -12.79
N ARG A 152 -12.39 2.20 -12.22
CA ARG A 152 -11.70 3.39 -12.74
C ARG A 152 -11.27 3.18 -14.20
N ARG A 153 -10.77 1.99 -14.54
CA ARG A 153 -10.53 1.56 -15.93
C ARG A 153 -11.81 1.66 -16.79
N ARG A 154 -12.95 1.21 -16.28
CA ARG A 154 -14.22 1.15 -17.03
C ARG A 154 -14.94 2.50 -17.17
N THR A 155 -14.82 3.39 -16.20
CA THR A 155 -15.36 4.76 -16.29
C THR A 155 -14.50 5.67 -17.18
N GLN A 156 -13.27 5.25 -17.51
CA GLN A 156 -12.40 5.92 -18.49
C GLN A 156 -12.25 5.17 -19.83
N SER A 157 -12.82 3.99 -20.03
CA SER A 157 -12.69 3.26 -21.30
C SER A 157 -13.94 2.47 -21.71
N THR A 158 -14.77 3.08 -22.54
CA THR A 158 -15.52 2.39 -23.60
C THR A 158 -14.61 2.15 -24.80
N ILE A 159 -13.53 1.36 -24.66
CA ILE A 159 -12.67 0.99 -25.80
C ILE A 159 -12.21 -0.48 -25.69
N THR A 160 -12.28 -1.12 -26.85
CA THR A 160 -12.05 -2.50 -27.29
C THR A 160 -10.90 -3.32 -26.68
N SER A 161 -11.14 -4.64 -26.64
CA SER A 161 -10.26 -5.82 -26.55
C SER A 161 -8.76 -5.65 -26.15
N PRO A 162 -8.24 -6.42 -25.17
CA PRO A 162 -6.86 -6.33 -24.68
C PRO A 162 -5.74 -6.76 -25.65
N THR A 163 -6.07 -7.19 -26.88
CA THR A 163 -5.10 -7.73 -27.84
C THR A 163 -4.58 -6.69 -28.86
N ASN A 164 -5.08 -5.45 -28.84
CA ASN A 164 -4.66 -4.45 -29.83
C ASN A 164 -3.32 -3.81 -29.47
N GLN A 165 -2.25 -4.11 -30.22
CA GLN A 165 -0.97 -3.39 -30.19
C GLN A 165 -1.13 -1.86 -30.28
N ALA A 166 -2.24 -1.38 -30.85
CA ALA A 166 -2.59 0.04 -30.91
C ALA A 166 -2.79 0.70 -29.53
N SER A 167 -3.17 -0.04 -28.48
CA SER A 167 -3.25 0.51 -27.11
C SER A 167 -1.88 0.54 -26.41
N LEU A 168 -0.98 -0.38 -26.75
CA LEU A 168 0.42 -0.36 -26.28
C LEU A 168 1.22 0.81 -26.90
N CYS A 169 0.96 1.13 -28.18
CA CYS A 169 1.46 2.36 -28.80
C CYS A 169 0.96 3.64 -28.09
N LYS A 170 -0.04 3.57 -27.22
CA LYS A 170 -0.44 4.72 -26.38
C LYS A 170 0.38 4.83 -25.10
N VAL A 171 0.96 3.73 -24.61
CA VAL A 171 1.72 3.70 -23.35
C VAL A 171 3.16 4.19 -23.55
N ASP A 172 3.79 3.80 -24.66
CA ASP A 172 5.11 4.32 -25.08
C ASP A 172 5.12 4.57 -26.61
N PRO A 173 4.44 5.62 -27.09
CA PRO A 173 4.29 5.90 -28.53
C PRO A 173 5.61 6.11 -29.27
N PHE A 174 6.66 6.48 -28.54
CA PHE A 174 7.97 6.82 -29.09
C PHE A 174 9.01 5.72 -28.87
N GLY A 175 8.68 4.63 -28.16
CA GLY A 175 9.64 3.59 -27.82
C GLY A 175 10.81 4.12 -26.99
N THR A 176 10.54 5.10 -26.12
CA THR A 176 11.56 5.83 -25.34
C THR A 176 11.89 5.16 -24.01
N ALA A 177 11.09 4.18 -23.58
CA ALA A 177 11.35 3.47 -22.35
C ALA A 177 12.63 2.61 -22.44
N SER A 178 13.34 2.53 -21.32
CA SER A 178 14.57 1.75 -21.14
C SER A 178 14.42 0.25 -21.41
N VAL A 179 13.18 -0.26 -21.31
CA VAL A 179 12.75 -1.61 -21.66
C VAL A 179 11.48 -1.51 -22.50
N LYS A 180 11.37 -2.34 -23.56
CA LYS A 180 10.17 -2.40 -24.41
C LYS A 180 8.92 -2.68 -23.58
N VAL A 181 8.00 -1.72 -23.53
CA VAL A 181 6.75 -1.83 -22.77
C VAL A 181 5.74 -2.68 -23.53
N ASN A 182 5.71 -3.97 -23.20
CA ASN A 182 4.66 -4.90 -23.65
C ASN A 182 3.51 -4.97 -22.62
N ASN A 183 2.49 -5.79 -22.90
CA ASN A 183 1.34 -5.96 -22.00
C ASN A 183 1.75 -6.40 -20.59
N THR A 184 2.75 -7.27 -20.46
CA THR A 184 3.26 -7.74 -19.16
C THR A 184 3.89 -6.58 -18.38
N VAL A 185 4.80 -5.82 -19.01
CA VAL A 185 5.47 -4.67 -18.37
C VAL A 185 4.45 -3.62 -17.98
N ALA A 186 3.53 -3.25 -18.88
CA ALA A 186 2.47 -2.30 -18.59
C ALA A 186 1.56 -2.77 -17.44
N GLY A 187 1.23 -4.07 -17.41
CA GLY A 187 0.43 -4.69 -16.34
C GLY A 187 1.14 -4.64 -14.99
N LEU A 188 2.44 -4.94 -14.94
CA LEU A 188 3.25 -4.89 -13.72
C LEU A 188 3.45 -3.46 -13.21
N LEU A 189 3.70 -2.48 -14.09
CA LEU A 189 3.79 -1.07 -13.70
C LEU A 189 2.46 -0.55 -13.16
N HIS A 190 1.34 -0.92 -13.80
CA HIS A 190 0.01 -0.58 -13.30
C HIS A 190 -0.27 -1.22 -11.95
N TYR A 191 0.04 -2.51 -11.81
CA TYR A 191 -0.08 -3.22 -10.52
C TYR A 191 0.79 -2.55 -9.44
N TYR A 192 2.00 -2.08 -9.79
CA TYR A 192 2.85 -1.36 -8.86
C TYR A 192 2.18 -0.08 -8.33
N VAL A 193 1.74 0.78 -9.24
CA VAL A 193 1.18 2.10 -8.93
C VAL A 193 -0.11 2.00 -8.11
N TYR A 194 -1.02 1.11 -8.52
CA TYR A 194 -2.38 1.10 -7.98
C TYR A 194 -2.61 0.07 -6.87
N PHE A 195 -1.71 -0.89 -6.70
CA PHE A 195 -1.90 -1.96 -5.72
C PHE A 195 -0.68 -2.22 -4.84
N TYR A 196 0.46 -2.58 -5.41
CA TYR A 196 1.65 -2.92 -4.62
C TYR A 196 2.07 -1.75 -3.74
N HIS A 197 2.46 -0.61 -4.31
CA HIS A 197 3.06 0.47 -3.54
C HIS A 197 2.13 1.02 -2.43
N PRO A 198 0.83 1.26 -2.69
CA PRO A 198 -0.10 1.65 -1.62
C PRO A 198 -0.17 0.60 -0.50
N THR A 199 -0.23 -0.69 -0.83
CA THR A 199 -0.38 -1.76 0.18
C THR A 199 0.88 -2.06 0.99
N ILE A 200 2.01 -1.39 0.71
CA ILE A 200 3.18 -1.36 1.61
C ILE A 200 2.85 -0.58 2.91
N TRP A 201 1.90 0.34 2.84
CA TRP A 201 1.51 1.25 3.94
C TRP A 201 0.09 0.94 4.44
N PRO A 202 -0.11 -0.18 5.15
CA PRO A 202 -1.43 -0.75 5.42
C PRO A 202 -2.36 0.17 6.21
N ASN A 203 -1.83 0.98 7.12
CA ASN A 203 -2.64 1.92 7.90
C ASN A 203 -3.14 3.12 7.06
N GLU A 204 -2.48 3.42 5.95
CA GLU A 204 -2.89 4.49 5.03
C GLU A 204 -4.00 4.04 4.05
N MET A 205 -4.24 2.72 3.92
CA MET A 205 -5.26 2.16 3.02
C MET A 205 -6.69 2.57 3.37
N ALA A 206 -6.96 2.88 4.63
CA ALA A 206 -8.26 3.42 5.03
C ALA A 206 -8.49 4.82 4.43
N ILE A 207 -7.44 5.63 4.34
CA ILE A 207 -7.48 7.02 3.87
C ILE A 207 -7.39 7.07 2.33
N LEU A 208 -6.77 6.08 1.70
CA LEU A 208 -6.71 5.96 0.24
C LEU A 208 -8.08 5.99 -0.44
N ARG A 209 -9.14 5.56 0.26
CA ARG A 209 -10.53 5.66 -0.22
C ARG A 209 -10.98 7.09 -0.48
N HIS A 210 -10.39 8.06 0.22
CA HIS A 210 -10.58 9.49 0.01
C HIS A 210 -9.65 10.08 -1.06
N GLY A 211 -8.90 9.24 -1.80
CA GLY A 211 -8.01 9.66 -2.87
C GLY A 211 -6.65 10.20 -2.39
N LEU A 212 -6.34 10.07 -1.09
CA LEU A 212 -5.14 10.62 -0.50
C LEU A 212 -4.16 9.52 -0.11
N TYR A 213 -2.88 9.82 -0.30
CA TYR A 213 -1.77 8.90 -0.14
C TYR A 213 -0.52 9.68 0.26
N THR A 214 0.33 9.16 1.15
CA THR A 214 1.53 9.90 1.62
C THR A 214 2.57 10.04 0.52
N PHE A 215 2.68 9.05 -0.36
CA PHE A 215 3.80 8.95 -1.29
C PHE A 215 3.45 8.97 -2.79
N PRO A 216 2.45 9.75 -3.28
CA PRO A 216 2.15 9.82 -4.71
C PRO A 216 3.33 10.40 -5.50
N GLY A 217 4.07 11.35 -4.90
CA GLY A 217 5.30 11.90 -5.47
C GLY A 217 6.41 10.85 -5.63
N ALA A 218 6.58 9.98 -4.64
CA ALA A 218 7.58 8.90 -4.70
C ALA A 218 7.23 7.89 -5.80
N VAL A 219 5.96 7.49 -5.91
CA VAL A 219 5.50 6.58 -6.99
C VAL A 219 5.81 7.18 -8.36
N ASN A 220 5.45 8.44 -8.59
CA ASN A 220 5.72 9.11 -9.86
C ASN A 220 7.23 9.21 -10.13
N SER A 221 8.03 9.54 -9.12
CA SER A 221 9.49 9.60 -9.26
C SER A 221 10.08 8.23 -9.59
N ILE A 222 9.62 7.16 -8.95
CA ILE A 222 10.10 5.80 -9.16
C ILE A 222 9.72 5.29 -10.55
N VAL A 223 8.47 5.49 -10.98
CA VAL A 223 8.02 5.05 -12.31
C VAL A 223 8.77 5.81 -13.41
N ARG A 224 8.94 7.13 -13.26
CA ARG A 224 9.77 7.93 -14.18
C ARG A 224 11.20 7.40 -14.24
N MET A 225 11.82 7.15 -13.08
CA MET A 225 13.16 6.57 -13.00
C MET A 225 13.24 5.20 -13.69
N ALA A 226 12.25 4.33 -13.51
CA ALA A 226 12.19 3.03 -14.18
C ALA A 226 12.09 3.19 -15.70
N VAL A 227 11.24 4.10 -16.19
CA VAL A 227 11.12 4.35 -17.63
C VAL A 227 12.43 4.88 -18.23
N GLU A 228 13.19 5.69 -17.49
CA GLU A 228 14.46 6.27 -17.94
C GLU A 228 15.68 5.34 -17.76
N ASP A 229 15.66 4.45 -16.77
CA ASP A 229 16.81 3.63 -16.37
C ASP A 229 16.50 2.13 -16.40
N ARG A 230 17.29 1.38 -17.18
CA ARG A 230 17.05 -0.05 -17.42
C ARG A 230 17.22 -0.89 -16.16
N LEU A 231 18.19 -0.56 -15.30
CA LEU A 231 18.40 -1.26 -14.03
C LEU A 231 17.18 -1.06 -13.12
N ALA A 232 16.77 0.20 -12.92
CA ALA A 232 15.59 0.52 -12.10
C ALA A 232 14.32 -0.17 -12.62
N MET A 233 14.11 -0.20 -13.95
CA MET A 233 13.00 -0.96 -14.55
C MET A 233 13.05 -2.44 -14.19
N CYS A 234 14.20 -3.09 -14.38
CA CYS A 234 14.33 -4.52 -14.09
C CYS A 234 14.13 -4.82 -12.59
N CYS A 235 14.66 -3.99 -11.69
CA CYS A 235 14.44 -4.11 -10.24
C CYS A 235 12.94 -3.95 -9.86
N LEU A 236 12.28 -2.92 -10.39
CA LEU A 236 10.86 -2.69 -10.12
C LEU A 236 9.98 -3.84 -10.62
N LEU A 237 10.25 -4.31 -11.84
CA LEU A 237 9.50 -5.39 -12.46
C LEU A 237 9.75 -6.73 -11.76
N SER A 238 10.96 -7.02 -11.30
CA SER A 238 11.24 -8.23 -10.52
C SER A 238 10.46 -8.21 -9.20
N ALA A 239 10.54 -7.12 -8.43
CA ALA A 239 9.80 -6.99 -7.17
C ALA A 239 8.29 -7.10 -7.38
N SER A 240 7.75 -6.45 -8.42
CA SER A 240 6.32 -6.47 -8.75
C SER A 240 5.86 -7.86 -9.17
N ALA A 241 6.61 -8.55 -10.03
CA ALA A 241 6.30 -9.92 -10.46
C ALA A 241 6.36 -10.90 -9.27
N SER A 242 7.40 -10.79 -8.42
CA SER A 242 7.53 -11.61 -7.22
C SER A 242 6.39 -11.39 -6.23
N ARG A 243 5.99 -10.14 -5.97
CA ARG A 243 4.86 -9.88 -5.06
C ARG A 243 3.56 -10.45 -5.62
N LEU A 244 3.28 -10.21 -6.89
CA LEU A 244 2.06 -10.64 -7.57
C LEU A 244 1.89 -12.16 -7.48
N GLN A 245 2.97 -12.91 -7.71
CA GLN A 245 2.95 -14.36 -7.69
C GLN A 245 2.98 -14.97 -6.27
N PHE A 246 3.94 -14.54 -5.43
CA PHE A 246 4.22 -15.26 -4.18
C PHE A 246 3.50 -14.69 -2.96
N VAL A 247 3.13 -13.41 -2.98
CA VAL A 247 2.43 -12.75 -1.86
C VAL A 247 0.94 -12.69 -2.13
N ASP A 248 0.55 -12.07 -3.26
CA ASP A 248 -0.86 -11.86 -3.59
C ASP A 248 -1.50 -13.07 -4.27
N ARG A 249 -0.69 -13.97 -4.83
CA ARG A 249 -1.11 -15.20 -5.51
C ARG A 249 -2.15 -14.95 -6.61
N LEU A 250 -1.95 -13.87 -7.37
CA LEU A 250 -2.83 -13.53 -8.49
C LEU A 250 -2.44 -14.35 -9.72
N PRO A 251 -3.33 -15.18 -10.26
CA PRO A 251 -3.01 -15.99 -11.44
C PRO A 251 -2.82 -15.07 -12.65
N CYS A 252 -1.61 -15.03 -13.19
CA CYS A 252 -1.30 -14.28 -14.40
C CYS A 252 -0.26 -15.03 -15.24
N ALA A 253 -0.74 -15.81 -16.23
CA ALA A 253 0.12 -16.62 -17.09
C ALA A 253 1.20 -15.81 -17.82
N GLN A 254 0.93 -14.52 -18.09
CA GLN A 254 1.88 -13.60 -18.73
C GLN A 254 3.04 -13.16 -17.81
N VAL A 255 2.89 -13.33 -16.49
CA VAL A 255 3.87 -12.92 -15.47
C VAL A 255 4.63 -14.12 -14.93
N THR A 256 4.07 -15.33 -14.97
CA THR A 256 4.74 -16.56 -14.49
C THR A 256 6.13 -16.72 -15.08
N GLY A 257 7.16 -16.86 -14.23
CA GLY A 257 8.57 -17.00 -14.62
C GLY A 257 9.29 -15.68 -14.94
N MET A 258 8.56 -14.57 -15.10
CA MET A 258 9.15 -13.27 -15.45
C MET A 258 9.95 -12.66 -14.30
N GLU A 259 9.65 -13.02 -13.06
CA GLU A 259 10.40 -12.62 -11.87
C GLU A 259 11.88 -12.98 -11.98
N ASN A 260 12.19 -14.20 -12.46
CA ASN A 260 13.56 -14.68 -12.62
C ASN A 260 14.27 -13.94 -13.75
N TYR A 261 13.56 -13.71 -14.87
CA TYR A 261 14.08 -12.97 -16.01
C TYR A 261 14.47 -11.53 -15.63
N TYR A 262 13.59 -10.80 -14.94
CA TYR A 262 13.86 -9.42 -14.55
C TYR A 262 14.92 -9.34 -13.46
N LEU A 263 14.89 -10.23 -12.47
CA LEU A 263 15.89 -10.29 -11.40
C LEU A 263 17.30 -10.56 -11.95
N HIS A 264 17.45 -11.55 -12.83
CA HIS A 264 18.74 -11.88 -13.44
C HIS A 264 19.32 -10.67 -14.21
N ASN A 265 18.48 -9.99 -15.00
CA ASN A 265 18.89 -8.78 -15.71
C ASN A 265 19.26 -7.64 -14.76
N ALA A 266 18.49 -7.45 -13.68
CA ALA A 266 18.78 -6.45 -12.66
C ALA A 266 20.14 -6.70 -12.00
N LEU A 267 20.43 -7.93 -11.57
CA LEU A 267 21.71 -8.28 -10.94
C LEU A 267 22.89 -8.09 -11.88
N ARG A 268 22.75 -8.47 -13.16
CA ARG A 268 23.79 -8.26 -14.17
C ARG A 268 24.09 -6.76 -14.37
N LEU A 269 23.05 -5.94 -14.47
CA LEU A 269 23.19 -4.48 -14.65
C LEU A 269 23.71 -3.79 -13.38
N LEU A 270 23.31 -4.27 -12.20
CA LEU A 270 23.76 -3.75 -10.92
C LEU A 270 25.27 -3.93 -10.75
N ARG A 271 25.79 -5.13 -11.03
CA ARG A 271 27.23 -5.43 -10.97
C ARG A 271 28.04 -4.47 -11.85
N SER A 272 27.65 -4.35 -13.11
CA SER A 272 28.29 -3.42 -14.05
C SER A 272 28.25 -1.95 -13.59
N ARG A 273 27.20 -1.53 -12.87
CA ARG A 273 27.08 -0.18 -12.35
C ARG A 273 27.97 0.07 -11.13
N ILE A 274 28.06 -0.91 -10.22
CA ILE A 274 28.92 -0.83 -9.04
C ILE A 274 30.39 -0.73 -9.45
N ASP A 275 30.81 -1.49 -10.47
CA ASP A 275 32.21 -1.49 -10.95
C ASP A 275 32.63 -0.15 -11.59
N THR A 276 31.68 0.70 -11.98
CA THR A 276 31.93 1.89 -12.80
C THR A 276 31.58 3.21 -12.13
N SER A 277 30.88 3.19 -10.98
CA SER A 277 30.29 4.40 -10.40
C SER A 277 30.88 4.72 -9.03
N ASP A 278 31.26 5.98 -8.83
CA ASP A 278 31.52 6.52 -7.49
C ASP A 278 30.23 7.17 -6.96
N PHE A 279 29.66 6.62 -5.88
CA PHE A 279 28.36 7.02 -5.33
C PHE A 279 28.44 8.28 -4.45
N GLN A 280 29.24 9.27 -4.83
CA GLN A 280 29.40 10.53 -4.08
C GLN A 280 28.16 11.42 -4.23
N ALA A 281 27.54 11.43 -5.41
CA ALA A 281 26.36 12.27 -5.65
C ALA A 281 25.12 11.69 -4.97
N SER A 282 24.44 12.53 -4.17
CA SER A 282 23.21 12.17 -3.43
C SER A 282 22.14 11.51 -4.32
N GLU A 283 21.94 12.03 -5.54
CA GLU A 283 20.96 11.44 -6.48
C GLU A 283 21.36 10.05 -7.00
N GLN A 284 22.65 9.78 -7.22
CA GLN A 284 23.11 8.46 -7.64
C GLN A 284 22.96 7.45 -6.50
N LEU A 285 23.31 7.87 -5.27
CA LEU A 285 23.10 7.09 -4.06
C LEU A 285 21.60 6.75 -3.87
N ARG A 286 20.71 7.73 -4.02
CA ARG A 286 19.27 7.52 -3.93
C ARG A 286 18.78 6.49 -4.95
N LYS A 287 19.22 6.59 -6.22
CA LYS A 287 18.85 5.64 -7.29
C LYS A 287 19.32 4.22 -6.99
N ILE A 288 20.55 4.04 -6.54
CA ILE A 288 21.09 2.71 -6.24
C ILE A 288 20.38 2.08 -5.03
N LEU A 289 20.07 2.88 -4.00
CA LEU A 289 19.31 2.42 -2.84
C LEU A 289 17.88 2.00 -3.21
N ILE A 290 17.20 2.71 -4.12
CA ILE A 290 15.89 2.29 -4.65
C ILE A 290 16.01 0.94 -5.36
N CYS A 291 17.04 0.73 -6.18
CA CYS A 291 17.27 -0.54 -6.84
C CYS A 291 17.51 -1.66 -5.83
N ILE A 292 18.32 -1.41 -4.79
CA ILE A 292 18.58 -2.36 -3.70
C ILE A 292 17.29 -2.69 -2.95
N ALA A 293 16.48 -1.71 -2.56
CA ALA A 293 15.22 -1.92 -1.85
C ALA A 293 14.25 -2.82 -2.65
N PHE A 294 14.20 -2.66 -3.98
CA PHE A 294 13.43 -3.56 -4.84
C PHE A 294 14.01 -4.97 -4.93
N LEU A 295 15.34 -5.12 -4.98
CA LEU A 295 15.97 -6.44 -4.96
C LEU A 295 15.73 -7.17 -3.63
N VAL A 296 15.86 -6.47 -2.50
CA VAL A 296 15.49 -6.98 -1.18
C VAL A 296 14.05 -7.49 -1.20
N SER A 297 13.12 -6.68 -1.71
CA SER A 297 11.71 -7.06 -1.81
C SER A 297 11.47 -8.27 -2.72
N ALA A 298 12.10 -8.30 -3.90
CA ALA A 298 11.97 -9.39 -4.86
C ALA A 298 12.43 -10.73 -4.26
N GLU A 299 13.60 -10.74 -3.61
CA GLU A 299 14.14 -11.93 -2.98
C GLU A 299 13.34 -12.33 -1.74
N ALA A 300 12.97 -11.36 -0.89
CA ALA A 300 12.14 -11.61 0.28
C ALA A 300 10.81 -12.28 -0.08
N TYR A 301 10.12 -11.79 -1.12
CA TYR A 301 8.85 -12.38 -1.57
C TYR A 301 9.00 -13.80 -2.10
N ARG A 302 10.18 -14.18 -2.58
CA ARG A 302 10.52 -15.52 -3.09
C ARG A 302 11.12 -16.45 -2.03
N ASP A 303 11.10 -16.04 -0.76
CA ASP A 303 11.75 -16.77 0.36
C ASP A 303 13.30 -16.84 0.26
N GLY A 304 13.90 -16.01 -0.60
CA GLY A 304 15.36 -15.85 -0.74
C GLY A 304 15.96 -14.97 0.36
N VAL A 305 15.75 -15.32 1.62
CA VAL A 305 16.11 -14.47 2.79
C VAL A 305 17.59 -14.12 2.83
N SER A 306 18.47 -15.08 2.52
CA SER A 306 19.92 -14.86 2.49
C SER A 306 20.32 -13.82 1.41
N ALA A 307 19.79 -13.94 0.19
CA ALA A 307 20.04 -12.98 -0.88
C ALA A 307 19.48 -11.59 -0.55
N ALA A 308 18.29 -11.54 0.04
CA ALA A 308 17.70 -10.29 0.53
C ALA A 308 18.59 -9.63 1.60
N LYS A 309 19.15 -10.41 2.54
CA LYS A 309 20.10 -9.93 3.56
C LYS A 309 21.36 -9.36 2.91
N THR A 310 21.96 -10.05 1.94
CA THR A 310 23.14 -9.54 1.22
C THR A 310 22.87 -8.21 0.53
N HIS A 311 21.71 -8.05 -0.12
CA HIS A 311 21.34 -6.76 -0.72
C HIS A 311 21.19 -5.66 0.32
N LEU A 312 20.59 -5.97 1.47
CA LEU A 312 20.42 -5.01 2.55
C LEU A 312 21.75 -4.62 3.21
N GLU A 313 22.65 -5.57 3.44
CA GLU A 313 24.02 -5.32 3.92
C GLU A 313 24.79 -4.41 2.97
N ALA A 314 24.58 -4.52 1.65
CA ALA A 314 25.14 -3.59 0.70
C ALA A 314 24.57 -2.16 0.88
N ALA A 315 23.27 -2.00 1.16
CA ALA A 315 22.70 -0.69 1.49
C ALA A 315 23.28 -0.13 2.81
N VAL A 316 23.45 -0.97 3.83
CA VAL A 316 24.12 -0.60 5.09
C VAL A 316 25.53 -0.10 4.78
N GLY A 317 26.34 -0.85 4.02
CA GLY A 317 27.69 -0.45 3.62
C GLY A 317 27.76 0.88 2.86
N LEU A 318 26.78 1.17 2.00
CA LEU A 318 26.68 2.45 1.27
C LEU A 318 26.30 3.64 2.17
N LEU A 319 25.60 3.38 3.29
CA LEU A 319 25.12 4.37 4.25
C LEU A 319 26.07 4.51 5.46
N SER A 320 26.93 3.52 5.69
CA SER A 320 27.99 3.55 6.70
C SER A 320 28.91 4.74 6.47
N GLY A 321 29.07 5.57 7.49
CA GLY A 321 29.84 6.83 7.40
C GLY A 321 29.07 8.02 6.82
N LYS A 322 27.82 7.84 6.36
CA LYS A 322 26.95 8.93 5.88
C LYS A 322 25.84 9.34 6.85
N GLY A 323 25.82 8.76 8.06
CA GLY A 323 24.75 8.97 9.05
C GLY A 323 23.65 7.90 9.02
N GLY A 324 23.93 6.74 8.40
CA GLY A 324 23.04 5.59 8.43
C GLY A 324 21.73 5.84 7.68
N LEU A 325 20.65 5.23 8.16
CA LEU A 325 19.36 5.27 7.48
C LEU A 325 18.74 6.69 7.43
N MET A 326 19.09 7.56 8.39
CA MET A 326 18.54 8.92 8.47
C MET A 326 19.13 9.88 7.44
N CYS A 327 20.25 9.54 6.79
CA CYS A 327 20.78 10.34 5.68
C CYS A 327 19.95 10.20 4.39
N VAL A 328 18.98 9.27 4.36
CA VAL A 328 18.04 9.12 3.25
C VAL A 328 16.90 10.12 3.40
N GLU A 329 16.96 11.20 2.62
CA GLU A 329 15.92 12.25 2.61
C GLU A 329 14.55 11.75 2.10
N ASP A 330 14.56 10.77 1.19
CA ASP A 330 13.34 10.15 0.68
C ASP A 330 12.73 9.22 1.75
N GLU A 331 11.72 9.74 2.45
CA GLU A 331 11.04 9.03 3.53
C GLU A 331 10.43 7.68 3.10
N ASN A 332 9.94 7.58 1.86
CA ASN A 332 9.40 6.33 1.35
C ASN A 332 10.52 5.30 1.17
N LEU A 333 11.65 5.69 0.59
CA LEU A 333 12.82 4.82 0.46
C LEU A 333 13.35 4.39 1.84
N ARG A 334 13.47 5.34 2.76
CA ARG A 334 13.90 5.11 4.14
C ARG A 334 13.01 4.07 4.82
N GLY A 335 11.70 4.23 4.72
CA GLY A 335 10.73 3.28 5.25
C GLY A 335 10.80 1.91 4.59
N GLN A 336 10.98 1.84 3.27
CA GLN A 336 11.11 0.55 2.56
C GLN A 336 12.36 -0.22 2.99
N LEU A 337 13.50 0.45 3.19
CA LEU A 337 14.72 -0.16 3.72
C LEU A 337 14.50 -0.71 5.14
N ALA A 338 13.90 0.10 6.03
CA ALA A 338 13.56 -0.35 7.39
C ALA A 338 12.57 -1.53 7.40
N MET A 339 11.58 -1.55 6.51
CA MET A 339 10.64 -2.67 6.40
C MET A 339 11.32 -3.95 5.88
N GLY A 340 12.23 -3.82 4.92
CA GLY A 340 13.04 -4.94 4.42
C GLY A 340 13.91 -5.54 5.52
N ASP A 341 14.56 -4.70 6.30
CA ASP A 341 15.36 -5.09 7.46
C ASP A 341 14.54 -5.82 8.52
N LEU A 342 13.42 -5.22 8.94
CA LEU A 342 12.49 -5.85 9.88
C LEU A 342 12.00 -7.22 9.40
N TYR A 343 11.74 -7.38 8.10
CA TYR A 343 11.34 -8.67 7.54
C TYR A 343 12.45 -9.71 7.72
N ILE A 344 13.68 -9.40 7.32
CA ILE A 344 14.83 -10.31 7.44
C ILE A 344 15.08 -10.66 8.91
N ALA A 345 15.11 -9.65 9.77
CA ALA A 345 15.28 -9.79 11.21
C ALA A 345 14.19 -10.68 11.85
N CYS A 346 12.91 -10.54 11.44
CA CYS A 346 11.83 -11.40 11.90
C CYS A 346 11.99 -12.86 11.47
N VAL A 347 12.46 -13.11 10.24
CA VAL A 347 12.63 -14.47 9.73
C VAL A 347 13.83 -15.16 10.40
N ASN A 348 14.91 -14.43 10.66
CA ASN A 348 16.10 -14.98 11.28
C ASN A 348 16.05 -14.93 12.83
N PHE A 349 15.10 -14.20 13.42
CA PHE A 349 15.09 -13.84 14.84
C PHE A 349 16.40 -13.18 15.32
N GLU A 350 16.97 -12.35 14.45
CA GLU A 350 18.17 -11.55 14.70
C GLU A 350 17.79 -10.08 14.92
N PRO A 351 18.67 -9.27 15.56
CA PRO A 351 18.53 -7.83 15.52
C PRO A 351 18.55 -7.29 14.08
N CYS A 352 17.89 -6.15 13.88
CA CYS A 352 17.95 -5.41 12.62
C CYS A 352 19.36 -4.88 12.32
N LEU A 353 19.67 -4.70 11.04
CA LEU A 353 20.94 -4.17 10.57
C LEU A 353 21.03 -2.64 10.73
N PHE A 354 19.92 -1.93 10.54
CA PHE A 354 19.83 -0.49 10.73
C PHE A 354 19.44 -0.13 12.17
N ASP A 355 19.94 1.00 12.63
CA ASP A 355 19.48 1.62 13.87
C ASP A 355 18.04 2.14 13.76
N CYS A 356 17.40 2.34 14.91
CA CYS A 356 15.98 2.68 15.02
C CYS A 356 15.71 4.20 15.09
N ASP A 357 16.55 5.01 14.44
CA ASP A 357 16.46 6.48 14.51
C ASP A 357 15.19 7.06 13.85
N TYR A 358 14.43 6.22 13.16
CA TYR A 358 13.14 6.55 12.54
C TYR A 358 11.93 6.43 13.50
N ASP A 359 12.15 6.16 14.80
CA ASP A 359 11.08 6.13 15.80
C ASP A 359 10.44 7.52 15.96
N PRO A 360 9.13 7.70 15.65
CA PRO A 360 8.49 9.00 15.77
C PRO A 360 8.14 9.39 17.21
N GLY A 361 8.51 8.58 18.20
CA GLY A 361 8.28 8.85 19.62
C GLY A 361 6.90 8.40 20.12
N PRO A 362 6.52 8.79 21.35
CA PRO A 362 5.26 8.42 22.00
C PRO A 362 4.04 9.13 21.37
N ALA A 363 2.82 8.63 21.58
CA ALA A 363 1.62 9.21 20.97
C ALA A 363 1.37 10.67 21.38
N SER A 364 1.89 11.10 22.53
CA SER A 364 1.80 12.48 22.98
C SER A 364 2.46 13.47 22.01
N SER A 365 3.44 13.04 21.21
CA SER A 365 4.07 13.86 20.17
C SER A 365 3.13 14.25 19.02
N LEU A 366 2.03 13.51 18.84
CA LEU A 366 1.03 13.82 17.82
C LEU A 366 0.14 15.02 18.19
N GLY A 367 0.03 15.36 19.47
CA GLY A 367 -0.91 16.39 19.95
C GLY A 367 -2.35 16.11 19.50
N LEU A 368 -2.82 14.86 19.65
CA LEU A 368 -4.18 14.47 19.26
C LEU A 368 -5.21 15.13 20.17
N ARG A 369 -6.26 15.68 19.58
CA ARG A 369 -7.40 16.25 20.32
C ARG A 369 -8.37 15.14 20.71
N GLU A 370 -9.18 15.40 21.74
CA GLU A 370 -10.17 14.42 22.19
C GLU A 370 -11.22 14.13 21.11
N GLU A 371 -11.63 15.13 20.31
CA GLU A 371 -12.58 14.92 19.21
C GLU A 371 -12.02 14.01 18.10
N GLU A 372 -10.69 13.98 17.93
CA GLU A 372 -9.97 13.16 16.95
C GLU A 372 -9.97 11.67 17.33
N LEU A 373 -10.36 11.35 18.57
CA LEU A 373 -10.38 10.01 19.14
C LEU A 373 -11.79 9.61 19.57
N LYS A 374 -12.07 8.31 19.48
CA LYS A 374 -13.23 7.71 20.15
C LYS A 374 -12.98 7.75 21.66
N PRO A 375 -14.02 7.97 22.49
CA PRO A 375 -13.94 7.74 23.92
C PRO A 375 -13.35 6.36 24.19
N LEU A 376 -12.61 6.23 25.29
CA LEU A 376 -12.22 4.90 25.76
C LEU A 376 -13.51 4.12 26.03
N GLY A 377 -13.75 3.06 25.27
CA GLY A 377 -14.75 2.07 25.63
C GLY A 377 -14.19 1.16 26.73
N ASP A 378 -15.08 0.51 27.48
CA ASP A 378 -14.77 -0.46 28.56
C ASP A 378 -13.93 -1.68 28.12
N GLY A 379 -13.56 -1.78 26.84
CA GLY A 379 -12.69 -2.84 26.33
C GLY A 379 -11.22 -2.54 26.59
N GLY A 380 -10.78 -2.64 27.84
CA GLY A 380 -9.37 -2.57 28.21
C GLY A 380 -8.58 -3.60 27.42
N THR A 381 -7.65 -3.13 26.57
CA THR A 381 -6.78 -4.02 25.78
C THR A 381 -5.54 -4.36 26.60
N ALA A 382 -5.20 -5.65 26.66
CA ALA A 382 -4.00 -6.24 27.25
C ALA A 382 -3.71 -6.00 28.75
N THR A 383 -4.73 -5.70 29.55
CA THR A 383 -4.62 -5.63 31.01
C THR A 383 -4.03 -6.92 31.60
N SER A 384 -4.33 -8.08 31.02
CA SER A 384 -3.82 -9.39 31.49
C SER A 384 -2.29 -9.54 31.37
N LEU A 385 -1.63 -8.80 30.47
CA LEU A 385 -0.17 -8.82 30.34
C LEU A 385 0.53 -7.88 31.33
N LEU A 386 -0.11 -6.78 31.71
CA LEU A 386 0.49 -5.75 32.57
C LEU A 386 0.09 -5.90 34.04
N GLU A 387 -1.18 -6.20 34.31
CA GLU A 387 -1.78 -6.27 35.65
C GLU A 387 -1.82 -7.69 36.22
N GLY A 388 -1.63 -8.71 35.36
CA GLY A 388 -1.60 -10.11 35.78
C GLY A 388 -0.37 -10.47 36.62
N ASN A 389 -0.27 -11.73 37.03
CA ASN A 389 0.91 -12.28 37.71
C ASN A 389 2.12 -12.44 36.76
N THR A 390 2.44 -11.41 35.98
CA THR A 390 3.49 -11.37 34.97
C THR A 390 4.83 -10.90 35.56
N CYS A 391 5.06 -11.15 36.85
CA CYS A 391 6.31 -10.82 37.56
C CYS A 391 7.57 -11.40 36.87
N PHE A 392 7.42 -12.43 36.04
CA PHE A 392 8.50 -13.00 35.25
C PHE A 392 8.91 -12.16 34.02
N LEU A 393 8.10 -11.19 33.60
CA LEU A 393 8.42 -10.34 32.45
C LEU A 393 9.44 -9.26 32.87
N PRO A 394 10.61 -9.16 32.21
CA PRO A 394 11.57 -8.10 32.50
C PRO A 394 10.99 -6.73 32.15
N LEU A 395 11.46 -5.69 32.85
CA LEU A 395 11.00 -4.31 32.69
C LEU A 395 11.10 -3.84 31.23
N SER A 396 12.17 -4.20 30.52
CA SER A 396 12.37 -3.86 29.12
C SER A 396 11.25 -4.36 28.20
N LEU A 397 10.73 -5.57 28.44
CA LEU A 397 9.62 -6.13 27.66
C LEU A 397 8.28 -5.48 28.07
N ARG A 398 8.08 -5.17 29.35
CA ARG A 398 6.87 -4.47 29.83
C ARG A 398 6.73 -3.09 29.19
N VAL A 399 7.82 -2.32 29.14
CA VAL A 399 7.84 -1.01 28.47
C VAL A 399 7.45 -1.15 26.99
N LEU A 400 7.91 -2.20 26.29
CA LEU A 400 7.51 -2.42 24.90
C LEU A 400 6.04 -2.79 24.76
N ILE A 401 5.47 -3.58 25.69
CA ILE A 401 4.03 -3.89 25.74
C ILE A 401 3.20 -2.62 25.90
N GLU A 402 3.60 -1.72 26.80
CA GLU A 402 2.94 -0.42 27.01
C GLU A 402 2.99 0.45 25.74
N GLN A 403 4.13 0.49 25.04
CA GLN A 403 4.26 1.23 23.79
C GLN A 403 3.38 0.67 22.66
N ILE A 404 3.17 -0.65 22.63
CA ILE A 404 2.23 -1.28 21.70
C ILE A 404 0.81 -0.86 22.03
N LEU A 405 0.46 -0.85 23.32
CA LEU A 405 -0.86 -0.43 23.78
C LEU A 405 -1.15 1.02 23.40
N ASP A 406 -0.19 1.92 23.60
CA ASP A 406 -0.30 3.33 23.21
C ASP A 406 -0.55 3.46 21.70
N SER A 407 0.29 2.84 20.87
CA SER A 407 0.16 2.86 19.40
C SER A 407 -1.15 2.24 18.90
N TYR A 408 -1.57 1.12 19.51
CA TYR A 408 -2.80 0.42 19.15
C TYR A 408 -4.06 1.17 19.61
N SER A 409 -4.00 1.81 20.77
CA SER A 409 -5.05 2.70 21.28
C SER A 409 -5.30 3.83 20.29
N VAL A 410 -4.25 4.50 19.80
CA VAL A 410 -4.35 5.52 18.75
C VAL A 410 -5.03 4.95 17.50
N LYS A 411 -4.54 3.82 16.97
CA LYS A 411 -5.12 3.18 15.76
C LYS A 411 -6.62 2.90 15.91
N ASN A 412 -7.03 2.30 17.01
CA ASN A 412 -8.41 1.83 17.20
C ASN A 412 -9.39 2.96 17.50
N ARG A 413 -8.91 3.99 18.19
CA ARG A 413 -9.73 5.12 18.59
C ARG A 413 -9.75 6.21 17.52
N LEU A 414 -8.85 6.21 16.55
CA LEU A 414 -8.81 7.22 15.50
C LEU A 414 -10.18 7.42 14.84
N ARG A 415 -10.60 8.69 14.71
CA ARG A 415 -11.79 9.11 13.97
C ARG A 415 -11.39 9.91 12.72
N PRO A 416 -11.03 9.26 11.60
CA PRO A 416 -10.62 9.97 10.40
C PRO A 416 -11.66 10.99 9.89
N SER A 417 -12.95 10.75 10.14
CA SER A 417 -14.05 11.66 9.78
C SER A 417 -14.05 12.99 10.53
N SER A 418 -13.35 13.08 11.65
CA SER A 418 -13.21 14.32 12.46
C SER A 418 -11.96 15.13 12.11
N MET A 419 -11.15 14.62 11.18
CA MET A 419 -9.83 15.18 10.85
C MET A 419 -9.81 15.69 9.42
N SER A 420 -8.91 16.65 9.16
CA SER A 420 -8.48 16.86 7.77
C SER A 420 -7.74 15.63 7.29
N ALA A 421 -7.85 15.32 6.00
CA ALA A 421 -7.24 14.11 5.50
C ALA A 421 -5.69 14.11 5.55
N PRO A 422 -4.96 15.24 5.38
CA PRO A 422 -3.52 15.29 5.69
C PRO A 422 -3.20 14.96 7.16
N ARG A 423 -4.04 15.40 8.10
CA ARG A 423 -3.89 15.10 9.53
C ARG A 423 -4.12 13.62 9.82
N ALA A 424 -5.20 13.05 9.29
CA ALA A 424 -5.44 11.61 9.40
C ALA A 424 -4.26 10.80 8.84
N LEU A 425 -3.71 11.25 7.71
CA LEU A 425 -2.58 10.60 7.05
C LEU A 425 -1.32 10.62 7.93
N GLN A 426 -0.96 11.79 8.46
CA GLN A 426 0.14 11.95 9.42
C GLN A 426 0.03 10.95 10.59
N VAL A 427 -1.17 10.82 11.17
CA VAL A 427 -1.38 9.93 12.33
C VAL A 427 -1.30 8.47 11.94
N THR A 428 -1.86 8.06 10.80
CA THR A 428 -1.72 6.68 10.31
C THR A 428 -0.28 6.33 9.91
N HIS A 429 0.47 7.31 9.42
CA HIS A 429 1.89 7.17 9.12
C HIS A 429 2.68 6.98 10.42
N TRP A 430 2.43 7.81 11.44
CA TRP A 430 3.01 7.67 12.78
C TRP A 430 2.75 6.28 13.38
N VAL A 431 1.51 5.77 13.30
CA VAL A 431 1.19 4.41 13.80
C VAL A 431 2.07 3.37 13.11
N THR A 432 2.28 3.50 11.80
CA THR A 432 3.10 2.56 11.02
C THR A 432 4.56 2.61 11.48
N MET A 433 5.16 3.80 11.53
CA MET A 433 6.55 4.00 11.93
C MET A 433 6.78 3.59 13.39
N ARG A 434 5.86 3.92 14.29
CA ARG A 434 5.93 3.51 15.70
C ARG A 434 5.90 1.98 15.86
N ASN A 435 5.04 1.28 15.13
CA ASN A 435 4.99 -0.19 15.16
C ASN A 435 6.25 -0.83 14.55
N MET A 436 6.87 -0.20 13.55
CA MET A 436 8.18 -0.63 13.04
C MET A 436 9.26 -0.49 14.12
N ALA A 437 9.32 0.66 14.80
CA ALA A 437 10.30 0.92 15.83
C ALA A 437 10.16 0.03 17.08
N ILE A 438 8.92 -0.29 17.48
CA ILE A 438 8.67 -1.23 18.56
C ILE A 438 9.16 -2.64 18.19
N ARG A 439 8.87 -3.11 16.97
CA ARG A 439 9.34 -4.43 16.51
C ARG A 439 10.85 -4.51 16.43
N HIS A 440 11.51 -3.46 15.96
CA HIS A 440 12.97 -3.35 15.97
C HIS A 440 13.52 -3.62 17.38
N ARG A 441 13.00 -2.92 18.39
CA ARG A 441 13.42 -3.10 19.79
C ARG A 441 13.05 -4.48 20.36
N LEU A 442 11.91 -5.05 19.98
CA LEU A 442 11.55 -6.42 20.36
C LEU A 442 12.54 -7.45 19.76
N LEU A 443 13.01 -7.23 18.53
CA LEU A 443 13.99 -8.11 17.88
C LEU A 443 15.38 -7.97 18.50
N ALA A 444 15.77 -6.74 18.88
CA ALA A 444 17.02 -6.46 19.58
C ALA A 444 17.06 -6.98 21.03
N LEU A 445 15.90 -7.19 21.66
CA LEU A 445 15.83 -7.70 23.03
C LEU A 445 16.29 -9.18 23.09
N THR A 446 17.45 -9.41 23.69
CA THR A 446 17.98 -10.76 23.96
C THR A 446 17.53 -11.26 25.33
N THR A 447 17.29 -12.57 25.44
CA THR A 447 16.95 -13.22 26.71
C THR A 447 17.26 -14.71 26.63
N ASP A 448 17.81 -15.26 27.71
CA ASP A 448 18.07 -16.69 27.85
C ASP A 448 16.87 -17.45 28.41
N ASP A 449 15.86 -16.75 28.95
CA ASP A 449 14.64 -17.38 29.45
C ASP A 449 13.71 -17.73 28.26
N PRO A 450 13.50 -19.02 27.95
CA PRO A 450 12.66 -19.45 26.83
C PRO A 450 11.20 -19.01 27.00
N LYS A 451 10.72 -18.79 28.23
CA LYS A 451 9.37 -18.30 28.51
C LYS A 451 9.22 -16.83 28.15
N VAL A 452 10.17 -15.98 28.55
CA VAL A 452 10.21 -14.56 28.16
C VAL A 452 10.38 -14.45 26.65
N ASN A 453 11.23 -15.28 26.05
CA ASN A 453 11.40 -15.33 24.61
C ASN A 453 10.10 -15.71 23.88
N ALA A 454 9.34 -16.70 24.38
CA ALA A 454 8.05 -17.07 23.81
C ALA A 454 7.06 -15.90 23.80
N VAL A 455 6.99 -15.13 24.90
CA VAL A 455 6.16 -13.91 24.98
C VAL A 455 6.61 -12.87 23.97
N ARG A 456 7.92 -12.58 23.92
CA ARG A 456 8.52 -11.64 22.96
C ARG A 456 8.17 -11.99 21.52
N VAL A 457 8.35 -13.26 21.13
CA VAL A 457 8.04 -13.74 19.78
C VAL A 457 6.54 -13.67 19.48
N ALA A 458 5.68 -14.05 20.44
CA ALA A 458 4.24 -13.95 20.27
C ALA A 458 3.78 -12.50 20.05
N ILE A 459 4.37 -11.53 20.74
CA ILE A 459 4.09 -10.11 20.54
C ILE A 459 4.50 -9.65 19.14
N ILE A 460 5.71 -10.02 18.66
CA ILE A 460 6.15 -9.70 17.29
C ILE A 460 5.16 -10.29 16.28
N MET A 461 4.78 -11.56 16.44
CA MET A 461 3.83 -12.23 15.55
C MET A 461 2.45 -11.56 15.57
N TRP A 462 1.97 -11.15 16.75
CA TRP A 462 0.70 -10.43 16.88
C TRP A 462 0.74 -9.07 16.17
N THR A 463 1.80 -8.27 16.36
CA THR A 463 1.94 -6.96 15.68
C THR A 463 2.01 -7.12 14.16
N LEU A 464 2.69 -8.17 13.65
CA LEU A 464 2.69 -8.50 12.22
C LEU A 464 1.29 -8.87 11.72
N LEU A 465 0.54 -9.66 12.50
CA LEU A 465 -0.81 -10.09 12.15
C LEU A 465 -1.76 -8.90 11.99
N THR A 466 -1.73 -7.95 12.93
CA THR A 466 -2.71 -6.85 13.02
C THR A 466 -2.33 -5.62 12.20
N MET A 467 -1.04 -5.43 11.89
CA MET A 467 -0.54 -4.18 11.28
C MET A 467 0.12 -4.35 9.92
N ASN A 468 0.39 -5.56 9.42
CA ASN A 468 1.12 -5.75 8.18
C ASN A 468 0.51 -6.85 7.31
N ILE A 469 0.08 -6.53 6.08
CA ILE A 469 -0.50 -7.50 5.14
C ILE A 469 0.51 -8.59 4.80
N THR A 470 1.73 -8.21 4.38
CA THR A 470 2.81 -9.15 4.07
C THR A 470 3.24 -9.93 5.31
N GLY A 471 3.23 -9.28 6.47
CA GLY A 471 3.47 -9.93 7.76
C GLY A 471 2.48 -11.07 8.01
N ARG A 472 1.17 -10.80 7.84
CA ARG A 472 0.09 -11.77 8.01
C ARG A 472 0.11 -12.91 6.99
N THR A 473 0.37 -12.60 5.73
CA THR A 473 0.28 -13.60 4.64
C THR A 473 1.52 -14.49 4.58
N LYS A 474 2.69 -13.99 4.98
CA LYS A 474 3.97 -14.68 4.79
C LYS A 474 4.79 -14.79 6.07
N THR A 475 5.25 -13.69 6.65
CA THR A 475 6.25 -13.70 7.74
C THR A 475 5.82 -14.54 8.94
N VAL A 476 4.59 -14.36 9.43
CA VAL A 476 4.12 -15.11 10.61
C VAL A 476 3.98 -16.61 10.37
N LYS A 477 3.85 -17.05 9.11
CA LYS A 477 3.80 -18.46 8.72
C LYS A 477 5.17 -19.12 8.90
N ILE A 478 6.24 -18.37 8.60
CA ILE A 478 7.63 -18.80 8.80
C ILE A 478 7.97 -18.81 10.29
N MET A 479 7.46 -17.84 11.07
CA MET A 479 7.72 -17.73 12.50
C MET A 479 6.99 -18.77 13.36
N ALA A 480 5.84 -19.30 12.92
CA ALA A 480 5.02 -20.21 13.74
C ALA A 480 5.73 -21.53 14.14
N PRO A 481 6.43 -22.25 13.23
CA PRO A 481 7.27 -23.39 13.62
C PRO A 481 8.35 -23.03 14.64
N MET A 482 8.92 -21.82 14.54
CA MET A 482 9.96 -21.34 15.46
C MET A 482 9.38 -21.07 16.85
N LEU A 483 8.20 -20.45 16.93
CA LEU A 483 7.48 -20.29 18.21
C LEU A 483 7.17 -21.64 18.86
N ARG A 484 6.74 -22.64 18.07
CA ARG A 484 6.55 -24.02 18.56
C ARG A 484 7.85 -24.60 19.15
N SER A 485 8.99 -24.40 18.48
CA SER A 485 10.29 -24.84 18.98
C SER A 485 10.66 -24.16 20.31
N ILE A 486 10.44 -22.85 20.43
CA ILE A 486 10.68 -22.10 21.67
C ILE A 486 9.80 -22.61 22.81
N LEU A 487 8.51 -22.82 22.56
CA LEU A 487 7.58 -23.37 23.56
C LEU A 487 7.97 -24.77 24.01
N GLY A 488 8.51 -25.60 23.10
CA GLY A 488 9.01 -26.93 23.43
C GLY A 488 10.19 -26.94 24.40
N LYS A 489 10.92 -25.82 24.54
CA LYS A 489 12.00 -25.64 25.52
C LYS A 489 11.50 -25.27 26.91
N VAL A 490 10.24 -24.86 27.06
CA VAL A 490 9.66 -24.49 28.36
C VAL A 490 8.96 -25.70 28.95
N PRO A 491 9.42 -26.25 30.10
CA PRO A 491 8.72 -27.36 30.74
C PRO A 491 7.32 -26.92 31.19
N GLN A 492 6.36 -27.86 31.26
CA GLN A 492 4.99 -27.54 31.68
C GLN A 492 4.92 -26.87 33.06
N SER A 493 5.81 -27.25 33.98
CA SER A 493 5.94 -26.63 35.30
C SER A 493 6.37 -25.15 35.23
N GLY A 494 7.08 -24.74 34.18
CA GLY A 494 7.50 -23.36 33.96
C GLY A 494 6.34 -22.38 33.72
N TRP A 495 5.15 -22.91 33.39
CA TRP A 495 3.91 -22.17 33.18
C TRP A 495 2.97 -22.17 34.40
N ILE A 496 3.36 -22.78 35.52
CA ILE A 496 2.56 -22.72 36.76
C ILE A 496 2.39 -21.24 37.15
N GLY A 497 1.15 -20.86 37.46
CA GLY A 497 0.76 -19.47 37.73
C GLY A 497 0.65 -18.54 36.51
N ASN A 498 1.02 -19.02 35.31
CA ASN A 498 1.09 -18.24 34.06
C ASN A 498 0.35 -18.91 32.89
N SER A 499 -0.63 -19.77 33.17
CA SER A 499 -1.36 -20.55 32.17
C SER A 499 -2.13 -19.70 31.16
N LEU A 500 -2.65 -18.53 31.58
CA LEU A 500 -3.34 -17.60 30.68
C LEU A 500 -2.40 -17.01 29.63
N VAL A 501 -1.20 -16.60 30.03
CA VAL A 501 -0.18 -16.10 29.09
C VAL A 501 0.24 -17.22 28.13
N HIS A 502 0.43 -18.44 28.63
CA HIS A 502 0.71 -19.60 27.79
C HIS A 502 -0.39 -19.83 26.75
N LEU A 503 -1.66 -19.85 27.18
CA LEU A 503 -2.80 -20.02 26.28
C LEU A 503 -2.85 -18.91 25.23
N TRP A 504 -2.61 -17.65 25.61
CA TRP A 504 -2.58 -16.55 24.67
C TRP A 504 -1.49 -16.73 23.59
N ILE A 505 -0.27 -17.11 23.99
CA ILE A 505 0.81 -17.41 23.05
C ILE A 505 0.40 -18.52 22.07
N LEU A 506 -0.25 -19.58 22.56
CA LEU A 506 -0.72 -20.68 21.71
C LEU A 506 -1.80 -20.23 20.71
N VAL A 507 -2.72 -19.36 21.13
CA VAL A 507 -3.77 -18.79 20.26
C VAL A 507 -3.17 -17.89 19.18
N VAL A 508 -2.16 -17.07 19.53
CA VAL A 508 -1.40 -16.27 18.57
C VAL A 508 -0.66 -17.17 17.58
N GLY A 509 0.04 -18.20 18.09
CA GLY A 509 0.75 -19.19 17.29
C GLY A 509 -0.17 -19.88 16.28
N PHE A 510 -1.32 -20.38 16.73
CA PHE A 510 -2.35 -20.96 15.87
C PHE A 510 -2.82 -19.98 14.79
N SER A 511 -3.10 -18.73 15.15
CA SER A 511 -3.55 -17.71 14.19
C SER A 511 -2.52 -17.43 13.10
N CYS A 512 -1.26 -17.74 13.39
CA CYS A 512 -0.11 -17.54 12.53
C CYS A 512 0.28 -18.77 11.70
N THR A 513 -0.30 -19.96 11.88
CA THR A 513 0.05 -21.16 11.09
C THR A 513 -0.58 -21.22 9.69
N ILE A 514 0.01 -22.04 8.82
CA ILE A 514 -0.64 -22.46 7.56
C ILE A 514 -1.82 -23.37 7.91
N GLU A 515 -2.93 -23.17 7.21
CA GLU A 515 -4.15 -23.90 7.51
C GLU A 515 -3.98 -25.40 7.23
N ARG A 516 -4.44 -26.24 8.17
CA ARG A 516 -4.34 -27.71 8.09
C ARG A 516 -2.90 -28.24 8.05
N GLY A 517 -1.89 -27.43 8.39
CA GLY A 517 -0.52 -27.90 8.57
C GLY A 517 -0.27 -28.55 9.94
N ASP A 518 0.84 -29.27 10.07
CA ASP A 518 1.24 -29.97 11.30
C ASP A 518 1.36 -29.02 12.50
N ASP A 519 1.88 -27.82 12.29
CA ASP A 519 1.96 -26.81 13.35
C ASP A 519 0.58 -26.35 13.79
N SER A 520 -0.38 -26.20 12.87
CA SER A 520 -1.76 -25.85 13.22
C SER A 520 -2.35 -26.92 14.13
N ALA A 521 -2.20 -28.20 13.77
CA ALA A 521 -2.68 -29.32 14.58
C ALA A 521 -1.99 -29.36 15.95
N TRP A 522 -0.68 -29.08 16.00
CA TRP A 522 0.08 -29.01 17.25
C TRP A 522 -0.44 -27.90 18.17
N PHE A 523 -0.62 -26.67 17.66
CA PHE A 523 -1.14 -25.55 18.47
C PHE A 523 -2.57 -25.82 18.95
N VAL A 524 -3.45 -26.42 18.13
CA VAL A 524 -4.80 -26.81 18.57
C VAL A 524 -4.74 -27.80 19.73
N LYS A 525 -3.91 -28.85 19.63
CA LYS A 525 -3.75 -29.83 20.69
C LYS A 525 -3.23 -29.18 21.97
N GLN A 526 -2.25 -28.28 21.88
CA GLN A 526 -1.75 -27.55 23.05
C GLN A 526 -2.82 -26.62 23.64
N CYS A 527 -3.55 -25.86 22.83
CA CYS A 527 -4.67 -25.04 23.29
C CYS A 527 -5.72 -25.88 24.03
N TYR A 528 -6.05 -27.06 23.50
CA TYR A 528 -7.00 -27.99 24.12
C TYR A 528 -6.57 -28.38 25.54
N HIS A 529 -5.29 -28.75 25.71
CA HIS A 529 -4.74 -29.16 26.99
C HIS A 529 -4.61 -28.00 27.98
N VAL A 530 -4.04 -26.86 27.56
CA VAL A 530 -3.76 -25.72 28.43
C VAL A 530 -5.02 -24.95 28.81
N GLY A 531 -5.96 -24.78 27.88
CA GLY A 531 -7.23 -24.10 28.13
C GLY A 531 -8.26 -24.96 28.86
N ASN A 532 -7.93 -26.22 29.20
CA ASN A 532 -8.83 -27.17 29.85
C ASN A 532 -10.20 -27.28 29.17
N PHE A 533 -10.20 -27.32 27.83
CA PHE A 533 -11.42 -27.39 27.02
C PHE A 533 -12.08 -28.79 27.01
N GLN A 534 -11.83 -29.61 28.04
CA GLN A 534 -12.44 -30.94 28.19
C GLN A 534 -13.94 -30.87 28.51
N ARG A 535 -14.40 -29.73 29.06
CA ARG A 535 -15.79 -29.49 29.47
C ARG A 535 -16.52 -28.50 28.56
N VAL A 536 -16.18 -28.44 27.27
CA VAL A 536 -16.92 -27.57 26.35
C VAL A 536 -18.34 -28.13 26.18
N PRO A 537 -19.40 -27.32 26.37
CA PRO A 537 -20.78 -27.79 26.26
C PRO A 537 -21.11 -28.14 24.81
N ASP A 538 -21.96 -29.16 24.65
CA ASP A 538 -22.73 -29.57 23.47
C ASP A 538 -22.10 -29.29 22.08
N PRO A 539 -21.73 -30.32 21.29
CA PRO A 539 -21.18 -30.15 19.93
C PRO A 539 -22.13 -29.50 18.91
N SER A 540 -23.35 -29.13 19.30
CA SER A 540 -24.28 -28.34 18.50
C SER A 540 -23.69 -26.99 18.02
N GLY A 541 -24.38 -26.37 17.04
CA GLY A 541 -23.95 -25.09 16.46
C GLY A 541 -23.81 -23.96 17.49
N ASP A 542 -24.56 -24.03 18.59
CA ASP A 542 -24.51 -23.06 19.68
C ASP A 542 -23.26 -23.23 20.54
N GLY A 543 -22.81 -24.47 20.79
CA GLY A 543 -21.54 -24.75 21.48
C GLY A 543 -20.34 -24.15 20.76
N ARG A 544 -20.32 -24.22 19.42
CA ARG A 544 -19.27 -23.59 18.59
C ARG A 544 -19.23 -22.08 18.74
N ARG A 545 -20.39 -21.42 18.67
CA ARG A 545 -20.48 -19.96 18.82
C ARG A 545 -20.03 -19.56 20.23
N ASN A 546 -20.52 -20.25 21.25
CA ASN A 546 -20.19 -19.99 22.65
C ASN A 546 -18.68 -20.14 22.92
N LEU A 547 -18.02 -21.16 22.36
CA LEU A 547 -16.58 -21.32 22.51
C LEU A 547 -15.79 -20.22 21.79
N ALA A 548 -16.21 -19.84 20.58
CA ALA A 548 -15.56 -18.75 19.86
C ALA A 548 -15.69 -17.41 20.60
N GLU A 549 -16.87 -17.10 21.14
CA GLU A 549 -17.10 -15.90 21.96
C GLU A 549 -16.24 -15.91 23.22
N LYS A 550 -16.18 -17.03 23.96
CA LYS A 550 -15.28 -17.18 25.12
C LYS A 550 -13.81 -16.96 24.76
N LEU A 551 -13.36 -17.47 23.61
CA LEU A 551 -11.99 -17.25 23.14
C LEU A 551 -11.74 -15.81 22.68
N GLU A 552 -12.75 -15.13 22.12
CA GLU A 552 -12.67 -13.69 21.81
C GLU A 552 -12.57 -12.87 23.11
N ASP A 553 -13.43 -13.15 24.10
CA ASP A 553 -13.42 -12.47 25.41
C ASP A 553 -12.09 -12.69 26.12
N PHE A 554 -11.58 -13.92 26.12
CA PHE A 554 -10.24 -14.23 26.63
C PHE A 554 -9.16 -13.38 25.93
N GLN A 555 -9.17 -13.31 24.60
CA GLN A 555 -8.17 -12.52 23.86
C GLN A 555 -8.32 -11.01 24.09
N ARG A 556 -9.51 -10.49 24.39
CA ARG A 556 -9.73 -9.06 24.72
C ARG A 556 -9.00 -8.64 25.99
N GLY A 557 -8.85 -9.54 26.97
CA GLY A 557 -7.99 -9.32 28.13
C GLY A 557 -6.50 -9.21 27.77
N PHE A 558 -6.12 -9.69 26.58
CA PHE A 558 -4.79 -9.56 25.97
C PHE A 558 -4.87 -8.61 24.77
N PHE A 559 -4.10 -8.86 23.71
CA PHE A 559 -4.21 -8.14 22.47
C PHE A 559 -5.22 -8.79 21.50
N PHE A 560 -6.25 -8.03 21.10
CA PHE A 560 -7.28 -8.47 20.17
C PHE A 560 -7.66 -7.42 19.12
N ASP A 561 -7.47 -7.75 17.84
CA ASP A 561 -8.01 -7.04 16.68
C ASP A 561 -9.15 -7.86 16.08
N VAL A 562 -10.37 -7.36 16.28
CA VAL A 562 -11.59 -8.07 15.87
C VAL A 562 -11.64 -8.37 14.37
N GLN A 563 -11.10 -7.49 13.52
CA GLN A 563 -11.17 -7.68 12.07
C GLN A 563 -10.21 -8.78 11.60
N VAL A 564 -9.16 -9.04 12.38
CA VAL A 564 -8.07 -9.93 11.99
C VAL A 564 -8.16 -11.27 12.71
N GLN A 565 -8.42 -11.26 14.02
CA GLN A 565 -8.37 -12.44 14.87
C GLN A 565 -9.69 -13.19 14.94
N ARG A 566 -10.86 -12.56 14.77
CA ARG A 566 -12.16 -13.26 14.82
C ARG A 566 -12.27 -14.47 13.89
N PRO A 567 -11.92 -14.37 12.58
CA PRO A 567 -12.00 -15.52 11.69
C PRO A 567 -11.10 -16.69 12.13
N ARG A 568 -9.90 -16.37 12.65
CA ARG A 568 -8.95 -17.36 13.17
C ARG A 568 -9.45 -17.98 14.47
N THR A 569 -10.01 -17.17 15.36
CA THR A 569 -10.57 -17.61 16.64
C THR A 569 -11.73 -18.59 16.44
N GLN A 570 -12.64 -18.28 15.51
CA GLN A 570 -13.74 -19.18 15.17
C GLN A 570 -13.24 -20.50 14.58
N LYS A 571 -12.19 -20.46 13.76
CA LYS A 571 -11.54 -21.66 13.21
C LYS A 571 -10.82 -22.49 14.28
N LEU A 572 -10.25 -21.85 15.30
CA LEU A 572 -9.69 -22.54 16.46
C LEU A 572 -10.80 -23.25 17.24
N ALA A 573 -11.91 -22.57 17.52
CA ALA A 573 -13.06 -23.15 18.20
C ALA A 573 -13.60 -24.38 17.43
N GLU A 574 -13.71 -24.29 16.11
CA GLU A 574 -14.09 -25.42 15.25
C GLU A 574 -13.16 -26.63 15.42
N GLN A 575 -11.84 -26.40 15.38
CA GLN A 575 -10.86 -27.49 15.49
C GLN A 575 -10.78 -28.08 16.90
N LEU A 576 -11.00 -27.27 17.95
CA LEU A 576 -11.06 -27.76 19.32
C LEU A 576 -12.27 -28.70 19.53
N ILE A 577 -13.43 -28.36 18.98
CA ILE A 577 -14.62 -29.23 19.03
C ILE A 577 -14.40 -30.51 18.24
N GLN A 578 -13.80 -30.43 17.04
CA GLN A 578 -13.46 -31.62 16.27
C GLN A 578 -12.49 -32.55 17.01
N LEU A 579 -11.48 -31.99 17.69
CA LEU A 579 -10.54 -32.76 18.48
C LEU A 579 -11.21 -33.42 19.69
N GLN A 580 -12.22 -32.78 20.28
CA GLN A 580 -13.03 -33.36 21.36
C GLN A 580 -13.89 -34.53 20.87
N LEU A 581 -14.53 -34.40 19.71
CA LEU A 581 -15.37 -35.45 19.12
C LEU A 581 -14.58 -36.68 18.62
N ALA A 582 -13.31 -36.50 18.29
CA ALA A 582 -12.42 -37.57 17.85
C ALA A 582 -11.87 -38.42 19.01
N ARG A 583 -12.12 -38.04 20.27
CA ARG A 583 -11.78 -38.79 21.47
C ARG A 583 -13.03 -39.43 22.05
#